data_AF-A0A267HSX5-F1
#
_entry.id   AF-A0A267HSX5-F1
#
_cell.length_a   1.000
_cell.length_b   1.000
_cell.length_c   1.000
_cell.angle_alpha   90.00
_cell.angle_beta   90.00
_cell.angle_gamma   90.00
#
_symmetry.space_group_name_H-M   'P 1'
#
loop_
_entity.id
_entity.type
_entity.pdbx_description
1 polymer ?
#
loop_
_entity_poly.entity_id
_entity_poly.type
_entity_poly.pdbx_seq_one_letter_code
_entity_poly.pdbx_strand_id
1 'polypeptide(L)'
;MLIYGLIAALATMLAKKIGSTLNSFVMTGWNLVIGSIVLLFIGILMGGSLFAINWTPLGILLLIILAAASAIPFSLWYWCAQYANLGEITVYKFIMPISGSILAVAFGERFTAPLAIGLVLVCISIIMINKPPKFIQKLNRNEKNAF
;
A
#
# COMPACT_ATOMS: atom_id res chain seq x y z
N MET A 1 -14.33 6.78 2.28
CA MET A 1 -13.72 5.53 1.74
C MET A 1 -14.02 5.31 0.26
N LEU A 2 -15.24 5.54 -0.24
CA LEU A 2 -15.57 5.36 -1.67
C LEU A 2 -14.76 6.26 -2.61
N ILE A 3 -14.66 7.57 -2.31
CA ILE A 3 -13.89 8.54 -3.10
C ILE A 3 -12.40 8.13 -3.18
N TYR A 4 -11.81 7.72 -2.04
CA TYR A 4 -10.44 7.21 -1.99
C TYR A 4 -10.25 5.98 -2.87
N GLY A 5 -11.16 5.00 -2.82
CA GLY A 5 -11.05 3.78 -3.63
C GLY A 5 -11.08 4.07 -5.13
N LEU A 6 -11.95 4.99 -5.56
CA LEU A 6 -12.04 5.44 -6.96
C LEU A 6 -10.77 6.14 -7.42
N ILE A 7 -10.26 7.08 -6.61
CA ILE A 7 -9.02 7.80 -6.90
C ILE A 7 -7.82 6.85 -6.92
N ALA A 8 -7.75 5.89 -5.98
CA ALA A 8 -6.66 4.91 -5.92
C ALA A 8 -6.67 3.95 -7.13
N ALA A 9 -7.86 3.52 -7.58
CA ALA A 9 -7.99 2.71 -8.79
C ALA A 9 -7.54 3.48 -10.04
N LEU A 10 -7.99 4.73 -10.20
CA LEU A 10 -7.56 5.59 -11.30
C LEU A 10 -6.05 5.87 -11.27
N ALA A 11 -5.51 6.18 -10.09
CA ALA A 11 -4.08 6.44 -9.90
C ALA A 11 -3.22 5.22 -10.24
N THR A 12 -3.64 4.02 -9.85
CA THR A 12 -2.91 2.78 -10.16
C THR A 12 -2.98 2.40 -11.64
N MET A 13 -4.14 2.61 -12.29
CA MET A 13 -4.26 2.43 -13.74
C MET A 13 -3.39 3.43 -14.52
N LEU A 14 -3.37 4.69 -14.09
CA LEU A 14 -2.57 5.75 -14.71
C LEU A 14 -1.06 5.53 -14.48
N ALA A 15 -0.68 5.14 -13.27
CA ALA A 15 0.68 4.75 -12.92
C ALA A 15 1.19 3.57 -13.75
N LYS A 16 0.33 2.60 -14.07
CA LYS A 16 0.69 1.50 -14.97
C LYS A 16 0.89 1.96 -16.42
N LYS A 17 0.09 2.92 -16.88
CA LYS A 17 0.17 3.48 -18.24
C LYS A 17 1.42 4.36 -18.44
N ILE A 18 1.81 5.12 -17.41
CA ILE A 18 2.97 6.03 -17.43
C ILE A 18 4.26 5.29 -17.05
N GLY A 19 4.18 4.36 -16.11
CA GLY A 19 5.31 3.58 -15.58
C GLY A 19 5.94 2.60 -16.57
N SER A 20 5.38 2.42 -17.77
CA SER A 20 6.02 1.65 -18.85
C SER A 20 7.24 2.37 -19.47
N THR A 21 7.45 3.65 -19.15
CA THR A 21 8.52 4.47 -19.75
C THR A 21 9.49 5.10 -18.73
N LEU A 22 9.17 5.08 -17.43
CA LEU A 22 9.94 5.73 -16.36
C LEU A 22 10.31 4.75 -15.24
N ASN A 23 11.50 4.94 -14.66
CA ASN A 23 11.96 4.19 -13.49
C ASN A 23 11.01 4.45 -12.29
N SER A 24 10.46 3.40 -11.68
CA SER A 24 9.48 3.52 -10.57
C SER A 24 9.94 4.43 -9.45
N PHE A 25 11.24 4.43 -9.14
CA PHE A 25 11.79 5.21 -8.05
C PHE A 25 11.61 6.73 -8.29
N VAL A 26 11.78 7.16 -9.54
CA VAL A 26 11.58 8.57 -9.94
C VAL A 26 10.11 8.95 -9.82
N MET A 27 9.20 8.05 -10.23
CA MET A 27 7.76 8.30 -10.15
C MET A 27 7.28 8.39 -8.69
N THR A 28 7.77 7.52 -7.81
CA THR A 28 7.46 7.58 -6.37
C THR A 28 8.04 8.84 -5.72
N GLY A 29 9.26 9.23 -6.10
CA GLY A 29 9.87 10.49 -5.65
C GLY A 29 8.99 11.71 -6.00
N TRP A 30 8.52 11.81 -7.24
CA TRP A 30 7.60 12.88 -7.64
C TRP A 30 6.28 12.84 -6.87
N ASN A 31 5.69 11.67 -6.64
CA ASN A 31 4.46 11.54 -5.85
C ASN A 31 4.64 12.05 -4.40
N LEU A 32 5.76 11.72 -3.76
CA LEU A 32 6.08 12.17 -2.40
C LEU A 32 6.32 13.69 -2.35
N VAL A 33 7.06 14.23 -3.31
CA VAL A 33 7.34 15.68 -3.40
C VAL A 33 6.04 16.46 -3.63
N ILE A 34 5.24 16.08 -4.63
CA ILE A 34 3.98 16.77 -4.93
C ILE A 34 3.02 16.68 -3.73
N GLY A 35 2.89 15.49 -3.12
CA GLY A 35 2.08 15.30 -1.92
C GLY A 35 2.53 16.17 -0.75
N SER A 36 3.85 16.27 -0.53
CA SER A 36 4.42 17.11 0.54
C SER A 36 4.15 18.60 0.32
N ILE A 37 4.27 19.10 -0.92
CA ILE A 37 4.01 20.51 -1.26
C ILE A 37 2.54 20.85 -1.02
N VAL A 38 1.63 19.98 -1.48
CA VAL A 38 0.18 20.18 -1.28
C VAL A 38 -0.15 20.19 0.22
N LEU A 39 0.37 19.24 0.98
CA LEU A 39 0.17 19.18 2.43
C LEU A 39 0.74 20.40 3.15
N LEU A 40 1.91 20.89 2.74
CA LEU A 40 2.52 22.08 3.31
C LEU A 40 1.69 23.34 3.03
N PHE A 41 1.16 23.47 1.82
CA PHE A 41 0.29 24.59 1.45
C PHE A 41 -1.01 24.60 2.26
N ILE A 42 -1.66 23.44 2.39
CA ILE A 42 -2.86 23.28 3.23
C ILE A 42 -2.55 23.59 4.70
N GLY A 43 -1.40 23.11 5.21
CA GLY A 43 -0.97 23.36 6.58
C GLY A 43 -0.80 24.85 6.88
N ILE A 44 -0.21 25.62 5.97
CA ILE A 44 -0.07 27.07 6.11
C ILE A 44 -1.45 27.77 6.07
N LEU A 45 -2.33 27.37 5.12
CA LEU A 45 -3.68 27.94 5.02
C LEU A 45 -4.53 27.69 6.27
N MET A 46 -4.33 26.56 6.95
CA MET A 46 -5.01 26.23 8.22
C MET A 46 -4.36 26.89 9.45
N GLY A 47 -3.40 27.80 9.27
CA GLY A 47 -2.75 28.53 10.36
C GLY A 47 -1.52 27.85 10.97
N GLY A 48 -0.96 26.82 10.31
CA GLY A 48 0.29 26.20 10.70
C GLY A 48 1.46 27.18 10.62
N SER A 49 2.14 27.42 11.75
CA SER A 49 3.30 28.30 11.83
C SER A 49 4.59 27.49 12.01
N LEU A 50 5.58 27.74 11.16
CA LEU A 50 6.92 27.14 11.28
C LEU A 50 7.67 27.64 12.53
N PHE A 51 7.29 28.79 13.07
CA PHE A 51 7.88 29.36 14.29
C PHE A 51 7.41 28.67 15.58
N ALA A 52 6.30 27.93 15.53
CA ALA A 52 5.84 27.11 16.65
C ALA A 52 6.63 25.79 16.79
N ILE A 53 7.45 25.44 15.80
CA ILE A 53 8.23 24.20 15.79
C ILE A 53 9.47 24.40 16.65
N ASN A 54 9.52 23.67 17.77
CA ASN A 54 10.74 23.54 18.57
C ASN A 54 11.65 22.52 17.90
N TRP A 55 12.68 23.01 17.22
CA TRP A 55 13.69 22.19 16.55
C TRP A 55 14.60 21.52 17.59
N THR A 56 14.17 20.36 18.06
CA THR A 56 14.98 19.51 18.94
C THR A 56 15.72 18.46 18.12
N PRO A 57 16.92 18.01 18.55
CA PRO A 57 17.63 16.91 17.89
C PRO A 57 16.79 15.63 17.78
N LEU A 58 15.98 15.34 18.80
CA LEU A 58 15.04 14.23 18.80
C LEU A 58 13.94 14.43 17.74
N GLY A 59 13.38 15.63 17.63
CA GLY A 59 12.37 15.95 16.61
C GLY A 59 12.89 15.76 15.19
N ILE A 60 14.13 16.20 14.91
CA ILE A 60 14.77 15.99 13.61
C ILE A 60 14.97 14.49 13.35
N LEU A 61 15.46 13.74 14.34
CA LEU A 61 15.62 12.30 14.22
C LEU A 61 14.29 11.60 13.90
N LEU A 62 13.21 11.96 14.59
CA LEU A 62 11.88 11.43 14.34
C LEU A 62 11.39 11.75 12.93
N LEU A 63 11.60 12.99 12.46
CA LEU A 63 11.25 13.39 11.09
C LEU A 63 12.00 12.57 10.04
N ILE A 64 13.28 12.29 10.26
CA ILE A 64 14.07 11.45 9.36
C ILE A 64 13.52 10.01 9.36
N ILE A 65 13.20 9.46 10.53
CA ILE A 65 12.60 8.11 10.64
C ILE A 65 11.27 8.05 9.90
N LEU A 66 10.39 9.04 10.07
CA LEU A 66 9.10 9.14 9.39
C LEU A 66 9.27 9.28 7.86
N ALA A 67 10.23 10.10 7.41
CA ALA A 67 10.54 10.27 6.00
C ALA A 67 11.04 8.95 5.37
N ALA A 68 11.94 8.25 6.06
CA ALA A 68 12.44 6.94 5.62
C ALA A 68 11.33 5.87 5.61
N ALA A 69 10.49 5.84 6.64
CA ALA A 69 9.34 4.93 6.76
C ALA A 69 8.28 5.16 5.68
N SER A 70 8.22 6.36 5.08
CA SER A 70 7.40 6.64 3.90
C SER A 70 8.13 6.24 2.61
N ALA A 71 9.32 6.80 2.38
CA ALA A 71 10.03 6.64 1.12
C ALA A 71 10.39 5.18 0.79
N ILE A 72 10.87 4.41 1.77
CA ILE A 72 11.37 3.04 1.54
C ILE A 72 10.23 2.09 1.14
N PRO A 73 9.13 1.94 1.92
CA PRO A 73 8.07 1.00 1.59
C PRO A 73 7.30 1.41 0.33
N PHE A 74 7.06 2.71 0.12
CA PHE A 74 6.39 3.17 -1.10
C PHE A 74 7.24 2.88 -2.34
N SER A 75 8.54 3.15 -2.30
CA SER A 75 9.41 2.89 -3.46
C SER A 75 9.50 1.40 -3.78
N LEU A 76 9.60 0.56 -2.76
CA LEU A 76 9.62 -0.90 -2.93
C LEU A 76 8.28 -1.41 -3.51
N TRP A 77 7.16 -0.88 -3.04
CA TRP A 77 5.83 -1.20 -3.56
C TRP A 77 5.70 -0.87 -5.05
N TYR A 78 6.02 0.36 -5.44
CA TYR A 78 5.92 0.79 -6.83
C TYR A 78 6.90 0.05 -7.74
N TRP A 79 8.09 -0.30 -7.24
CA TRP A 79 9.03 -1.13 -7.97
C TRP A 79 8.44 -2.52 -8.24
N CYS A 80 7.94 -3.23 -7.21
CA CYS A 80 7.27 -4.52 -7.40
C CYS A 80 6.05 -4.41 -8.35
N ALA A 81 5.24 -3.36 -8.20
CA ALA A 81 4.03 -3.14 -8.98
C ALA A 81 4.28 -2.92 -10.48
N GLN A 82 5.50 -2.54 -10.89
CA GLN A 82 5.87 -2.44 -12.31
C GLN A 82 6.07 -3.81 -12.97
N TYR A 83 6.57 -4.81 -12.23
CA TYR A 83 6.96 -6.10 -12.82
C TYR A 83 5.89 -7.19 -12.68
N ALA A 84 4.99 -7.12 -11.69
CA ALA A 84 3.98 -8.17 -11.49
C ALA A 84 2.54 -7.74 -11.84
N ASN A 85 1.66 -8.72 -12.02
CA ASN A 85 0.24 -8.48 -12.22
C ASN A 85 -0.36 -7.78 -11.00
N LEU A 86 -0.98 -6.60 -11.18
CA LEU A 86 -1.53 -5.80 -10.09
C LEU A 86 -2.54 -6.59 -9.23
N GLY A 87 -3.27 -7.54 -9.82
CA GLY A 87 -4.19 -8.41 -9.10
C GLY A 87 -3.49 -9.29 -8.07
N GLU A 88 -2.34 -9.87 -8.42
CA GLU A 88 -1.53 -10.71 -7.53
C GLU A 88 -0.80 -9.88 -6.47
N ILE A 89 -0.23 -8.73 -6.86
CA ILE A 89 0.48 -7.84 -5.94
C ILE A 89 -0.46 -7.24 -4.88
N THR A 90 -1.72 -6.98 -5.23
CA THR A 90 -2.70 -6.42 -4.29
C THR A 90 -3.02 -7.39 -3.15
N VAL A 91 -2.89 -8.70 -3.37
CA VAL A 91 -3.07 -9.72 -2.31
C VAL A 91 -2.05 -9.54 -1.19
N TYR A 92 -0.81 -9.16 -1.52
CA TYR A 92 0.22 -8.93 -0.51
C TYR A 92 -0.14 -7.78 0.44
N LYS A 93 -1.03 -6.86 0.06
CA LYS A 93 -1.49 -5.80 0.97
C LYS A 93 -2.23 -6.35 2.19
N PHE A 94 -2.78 -7.56 2.12
CA PHE A 94 -3.38 -8.24 3.26
C PHE A 94 -2.36 -8.62 4.34
N ILE A 95 -1.04 -8.56 4.07
CA ILE A 95 -0.02 -8.72 5.11
C ILE A 95 -0.02 -7.58 6.11
N MET A 96 -0.39 -6.35 5.69
CA MET A 96 -0.38 -5.17 6.56
C MET A 96 -1.24 -5.36 7.82
N PRO A 97 -2.53 -5.75 7.73
CA PRO A 97 -3.35 -5.99 8.93
C PRO A 97 -2.88 -7.20 9.75
N ILE A 98 -2.28 -8.22 9.14
CA ILE A 98 -1.75 -9.40 9.85
C ILE A 98 -0.54 -8.98 10.69
N SER A 99 0.47 -8.36 10.07
CA SER A 99 1.66 -7.87 10.76
C SER A 99 1.32 -6.83 11.82
N GLY A 100 0.38 -5.92 11.53
CA GLY A 100 -0.10 -4.93 12.50
C GLY A 100 -0.71 -5.58 13.75
N SER A 101 -1.58 -6.58 13.56
CA SER A 101 -2.20 -7.33 14.66
C SER A 101 -1.17 -8.10 15.49
N ILE A 102 -0.19 -8.74 14.84
CA ILE A 102 0.89 -9.47 15.54
C ILE A 102 1.73 -8.51 16.37
N LEU A 103 2.10 -7.36 15.81
CA LEU A 103 2.92 -6.37 16.50
C LEU A 103 2.18 -5.76 17.70
N ALA A 104 0.89 -5.45 17.54
CA ALA A 104 0.01 -4.98 18.63
C ALA A 104 0.01 -5.94 19.83
N VAL A 105 -0.23 -7.24 19.57
CA VAL A 105 -0.22 -8.27 20.63
C VAL A 105 1.16 -8.42 21.25
N ALA A 106 2.23 -8.35 20.45
CA ALA A 106 3.61 -8.42 20.94
C ALA A 106 3.97 -7.26 21.87
N PHE A 107 3.40 -6.06 21.65
CA PHE A 107 3.54 -4.89 22.53
C PHE A 107 2.60 -4.92 23.75
N GLY A 108 1.87 -6.01 23.97
CA GLY A 108 1.04 -6.24 25.15
C GLY A 108 -0.44 -5.88 24.98
N GLU A 109 -0.89 -5.62 23.76
CA GLU A 109 -2.32 -5.44 23.49
C GLU A 109 -3.09 -6.75 23.70
N ARG A 110 -4.26 -6.68 24.34
CA ARG A 110 -5.06 -7.86 24.63
C ARG A 110 -5.60 -8.46 23.34
N PHE A 111 -5.38 -9.75 23.15
CA PHE A 111 -5.98 -10.48 22.03
C PHE A 111 -7.50 -10.58 22.23
N THR A 112 -8.26 -9.78 21.49
CA THR A 112 -9.73 -9.72 21.60
C THR A 112 -10.40 -10.60 20.53
N ALA A 113 -11.61 -11.08 20.81
CA ALA A 113 -12.38 -11.89 19.86
C ALA A 113 -12.61 -11.20 18.49
N PRO A 114 -12.87 -9.87 18.41
CA PRO A 114 -12.95 -9.17 17.12
C PRO A 114 -11.64 -9.22 16.31
N LEU A 115 -10.47 -9.17 16.98
CA LEU A 115 -9.17 -9.29 16.33
C LEU A 115 -9.00 -10.68 15.70
N ALA A 116 -9.38 -11.73 16.42
CA ALA A 116 -9.35 -13.10 15.91
C ALA A 116 -10.26 -13.29 14.68
N ILE A 117 -11.49 -12.76 14.74
CA ILE A 117 -12.44 -12.81 13.62
C ILE A 117 -11.89 -12.06 12.40
N GLY A 118 -11.33 -10.86 12.62
CA GLY A 118 -10.69 -10.07 11.57
C GLY A 118 -9.55 -10.82 10.87
N LEU A 119 -8.67 -11.47 11.64
CA LEU A 119 -7.58 -12.29 11.11
C LEU A 119 -8.10 -13.46 10.25
N VAL A 120 -9.15 -14.15 10.71
CA VAL A 120 -9.78 -15.24 9.93
C VAL A 120 -10.35 -14.72 8.61
N LEU A 121 -11.04 -13.57 8.62
CA LEU A 121 -11.57 -12.95 7.40
C LEU A 121 -10.46 -12.57 6.41
N VAL A 122 -9.33 -12.07 6.90
CA VAL A 122 -8.17 -11.76 6.06
C VAL A 122 -7.61 -13.04 5.43
N CYS A 123 -7.45 -14.12 6.21
CA CYS A 123 -7.03 -15.42 5.69
C CYS A 123 -7.98 -15.94 4.59
N ILE A 124 -9.30 -15.84 4.79
CA ILE A 124 -10.31 -16.22 3.78
C ILE A 124 -10.16 -15.39 2.51
N SER A 125 -9.93 -14.08 2.65
CA SER A 125 -9.75 -13.16 1.51
C SER A 125 -8.55 -13.55 0.64
N ILE A 126 -7.42 -13.90 1.27
CA ILE A 126 -6.22 -14.38 0.59
C ILE A 126 -6.48 -15.70 -0.15
N ILE A 127 -7.17 -16.66 0.48
CA ILE A 127 -7.50 -17.94 -0.15
C ILE A 127 -8.42 -17.73 -1.36
N MET A 128 -9.40 -16.83 -1.27
CA MET A 128 -10.37 -16.62 -2.34
C MET A 128 -9.77 -15.93 -3.56
N ILE A 129 -8.85 -14.99 -3.36
CA ILE A 129 -8.21 -14.23 -4.45
C ILE A 129 -7.11 -15.03 -5.16
N ASN A 130 -6.47 -15.99 -4.49
CA ASN A 130 -5.46 -16.87 -5.08
C ASN A 130 -6.06 -18.07 -5.85
N LYS A 131 -7.39 -18.17 -5.97
CA LYS A 131 -8.01 -19.22 -6.79
C LYS A 131 -7.94 -18.81 -8.27
N PRO A 132 -7.33 -19.63 -9.15
CA PRO A 132 -7.31 -19.34 -10.58
C PRO A 132 -8.74 -19.26 -11.12
N PRO A 133 -9.03 -18.38 -12.10
CA PRO A 133 -10.37 -18.25 -12.65
C PRO A 133 -10.85 -19.62 -13.14
N LYS A 134 -12.03 -20.05 -12.69
CA LYS A 134 -12.64 -21.33 -13.12
C LYS A 134 -12.74 -21.44 -14.66
N PHE A 135 -12.76 -20.31 -15.36
CA PHE A 135 -12.72 -20.21 -16.82
C PHE A 135 -11.40 -20.70 -17.44
N ILE A 136 -10.25 -20.34 -16.86
CA ILE A 136 -8.91 -20.79 -17.32
C ILE A 136 -8.74 -22.29 -17.07
N GLN A 137 -9.27 -22.82 -15.96
CA GLN A 137 -9.30 -24.27 -15.73
C GLN A 137 -10.17 -25.03 -16.73
N LYS A 138 -11.25 -24.41 -17.22
CA LYS A 138 -12.15 -25.03 -18.21
C LYS A 138 -11.50 -25.08 -19.61
N LEU A 139 -10.75 -24.06 -19.99
CA LEU A 139 -9.96 -24.04 -21.24
C LEU A 139 -8.84 -25.09 -21.22
N ASN A 140 -8.01 -25.13 -20.16
CA ASN A 140 -6.93 -26.13 -20.03
C ASN A 140 -7.46 -27.58 -19.98
N ARG A 141 -8.69 -27.79 -19.48
CA ARG A 141 -9.33 -29.10 -19.46
C ARG A 141 -9.93 -29.48 -20.81
N ASN A 142 -10.38 -28.51 -21.60
CA ASN A 142 -10.90 -28.75 -22.95
C ASN A 142 -9.77 -29.00 -23.96
N GLU A 143 -8.63 -28.32 -23.85
CA GLU A 143 -7.45 -28.60 -24.69
C GLU A 143 -6.87 -30.00 -24.41
N LYS A 144 -6.83 -30.44 -23.14
CA LYS A 144 -6.40 -31.80 -22.78
C LYS A 144 -7.34 -32.92 -23.23
N ASN A 145 -8.59 -32.61 -23.56
CA ASN A 145 -9.57 -33.58 -24.07
C ASN A 145 -9.69 -33.54 -25.60
N ALA A 146 -8.95 -32.64 -26.27
CA ALA A 146 -8.92 -32.48 -27.73
C ALA A 146 -7.70 -33.14 -28.39
N PHE A 147 -6.81 -33.74 -27.60
CA PHE A 147 -5.72 -34.64 -28.01
C PHE A 147 -5.96 -36.02 -27.41
#